data_AF-A0A919W9Q0-F1
#
_entry.id   AF-A0A919W9Q0-F1
#
_cell.length_a   1.000
_cell.length_b   1.000
_cell.length_c   1.000
_cell.angle_alpha   90.00
_cell.angle_beta   90.00
_cell.angle_gamma   90.00
#
_symmetry.space_group_name_H-M   'P 1'
#
loop_
_entity.id
_entity.type
_entity.pdbx_description
1 polymer ?
#
loop_
_entity_poly.entity_id
_entity_poly.type
_entity_poly.pdbx_seq_one_letter_code
_entity_poly.pdbx_strand_id
1 'polypeptide(L)'
;MRNAAPGAGASKGTFTVDCGTNGNGKFSPDNPVAQPGIKNGAEHVHDFAGNLAITANSSNADLDASGTTCRNSDKSSYFWPVVRIDRTVRSGAETQRALAATTPMVTCPSVRNRLPAVPVRAKRAVDSRLAEPDRGYAAANERMAAGKGRIDARLNASVLTDLREQRAELIKGISDSIAAAGGGRTTGMVSLVECDTNYDGMHAAIRHTAASVKAGLVANQQVQCPTVRDKLPGVPAQVLDEVNRNLAELDRQISEANERLVTTRGQGGKKFVDNAILGPVKAKRTAVLDRTGIAISRGAARPQGLEALAGCTVTDQAPNQNGQNGQNGGAATPSSPAALPDPQGPNLELPNNTGGIVRPQSVLIEYRGNPLSKVVPMPKFLRELTGDAKPTSRGPANARSTWTCSGFTGRLSDKYPICPAGRQVQRVQDFPGCWDGKNIDSTNHRDHVAFADPGTGACKQGFVAIPQLRITLSYDIPRDVQVKGQYALDSFPEEDHNPFSDHNDFINVNSAQTMQKIATCINKGKTCR
;
A
#
# COMPACT_ATOMS: atom_id res chain seq x y z
N MET A 1 9.09 7.87 -17.48
CA MET A 1 10.40 7.31 -17.89
C MET A 1 10.25 6.76 -19.31
N ARG A 2 11.22 6.95 -20.20
CA ARG A 2 11.17 6.36 -21.56
C ARG A 2 11.50 4.87 -21.42
N ASN A 3 10.71 3.99 -22.04
CA ASN A 3 11.00 2.56 -22.06
C ASN A 3 12.34 2.30 -22.76
N ALA A 4 13.10 1.30 -22.28
CA ALA A 4 14.35 0.86 -22.90
C ALA A 4 14.14 0.55 -24.40
N ALA A 5 15.06 0.99 -25.26
CA ALA A 5 15.03 0.67 -26.68
C ALA A 5 15.30 -0.84 -26.87
N PRO A 6 14.57 -1.55 -27.75
CA PRO A 6 14.74 -3.00 -27.88
C PRO A 6 16.13 -3.38 -28.42
N GLY A 7 16.82 -4.29 -27.72
CA GLY A 7 18.09 -4.86 -28.16
C GLY A 7 17.94 -5.90 -29.28
N ALA A 8 19.05 -6.31 -29.92
CA ALA A 8 19.04 -7.31 -30.99
C ALA A 8 18.51 -8.69 -30.53
N GLY A 9 18.68 -9.02 -29.24
CA GLY A 9 18.16 -10.25 -28.61
C GLY A 9 16.72 -10.17 -28.09
N ALA A 10 16.05 -9.03 -28.24
CA ALA A 10 14.76 -8.77 -27.62
C ALA A 10 13.67 -9.77 -28.02
N SER A 11 12.76 -10.03 -27.10
CA SER A 11 11.46 -10.66 -27.39
C SER A 11 10.40 -9.57 -27.44
N LYS A 12 9.85 -9.36 -28.64
CA LYS A 12 8.96 -8.22 -28.95
C LYS A 12 7.49 -8.62 -29.09
N GLY A 13 7.20 -9.92 -29.02
CA GLY A 13 5.86 -10.44 -29.19
C GLY A 13 5.00 -10.30 -27.95
N THR A 14 3.72 -10.55 -28.11
CA THR A 14 2.71 -10.54 -27.06
C THR A 14 1.79 -11.75 -27.23
N PHE A 15 1.34 -12.33 -26.13
CA PHE A 15 0.32 -13.37 -26.12
C PHE A 15 -0.83 -12.93 -25.21
N THR A 16 -2.04 -12.85 -25.73
CA THR A 16 -3.21 -12.48 -24.94
C THR A 16 -3.99 -13.69 -24.44
N VAL A 17 -4.59 -13.58 -23.26
CA VAL A 17 -5.55 -14.57 -22.75
C VAL A 17 -6.87 -13.88 -22.45
N ASP A 18 -7.97 -14.56 -22.80
CA ASP A 18 -9.32 -14.13 -22.48
C ASP A 18 -9.88 -15.05 -21.38
N CYS A 19 -10.04 -14.50 -20.18
CA CYS A 19 -10.63 -15.16 -19.00
C CYS A 19 -12.00 -14.60 -18.62
N GLY A 20 -12.53 -13.66 -19.41
CA GLY A 20 -13.73 -12.90 -19.09
C GLY A 20 -13.54 -11.91 -17.93
N THR A 21 -14.67 -11.38 -17.44
CA THR A 21 -14.77 -10.32 -16.42
C THR A 21 -15.40 -10.84 -15.12
N ASN A 22 -15.05 -12.07 -14.73
CA ASN A 22 -15.67 -12.82 -13.62
C ASN A 22 -17.21 -12.96 -13.77
N GLY A 23 -17.66 -13.46 -14.92
CA GLY A 23 -19.09 -13.69 -15.18
C GLY A 23 -19.73 -14.72 -14.24
N ASN A 24 -18.93 -15.59 -13.63
CA ASN A 24 -19.35 -16.57 -12.62
C ASN A 24 -19.47 -15.98 -11.21
N GLY A 25 -19.07 -14.72 -10.99
CA GLY A 25 -19.27 -14.01 -9.72
C GLY A 25 -18.43 -14.55 -8.56
N LYS A 26 -17.23 -15.07 -8.83
CA LYS A 26 -16.31 -15.51 -7.79
C LYS A 26 -15.66 -14.30 -7.11
N PHE A 27 -16.20 -13.95 -5.96
CA PHE A 27 -15.63 -12.94 -5.06
C PHE A 27 -15.18 -13.63 -3.77
N SER A 28 -14.05 -13.20 -3.21
CA SER A 28 -13.58 -13.73 -1.93
C SER A 28 -12.54 -12.80 -1.30
N PRO A 29 -12.53 -12.67 0.03
CA PRO A 29 -11.45 -12.00 0.76
C PRO A 29 -10.27 -12.94 1.07
N ASP A 30 -10.21 -14.12 0.47
CA ASP A 30 -9.03 -14.97 0.55
C ASP A 30 -7.86 -14.33 -0.22
N ASN A 31 -6.63 -14.52 0.30
CA ASN A 31 -5.41 -14.27 -0.46
C ASN A 31 -4.51 -15.53 -0.46
N PRO A 32 -4.71 -16.47 -1.41
CA PRO A 32 -3.98 -17.74 -1.43
C PRO A 32 -2.50 -17.62 -1.81
N VAL A 33 -2.05 -16.45 -2.28
CA VAL A 33 -0.64 -16.19 -2.59
C VAL A 33 0.06 -15.59 -1.37
N ALA A 34 -0.45 -14.49 -0.82
CA ALA A 34 0.19 -13.80 0.29
C ALA A 34 -0.09 -14.44 1.67
N GLN A 35 -1.21 -15.16 1.82
CA GLN A 35 -1.61 -15.83 3.06
C GLN A 35 -2.24 -17.21 2.79
N PRO A 36 -1.49 -18.17 2.22
CA PRO A 36 -2.00 -19.51 1.95
C PRO A 36 -2.49 -20.20 3.24
N GLY A 37 -3.66 -20.82 3.16
CA GLY A 37 -4.32 -21.49 4.29
C GLY A 37 -5.12 -20.58 5.22
N ILE A 38 -5.01 -19.26 5.07
CA ILE A 38 -5.73 -18.28 5.88
C ILE A 38 -6.99 -17.84 5.14
N LYS A 39 -8.15 -18.26 5.64
CA LYS A 39 -9.44 -17.77 5.14
C LYS A 39 -9.57 -16.28 5.44
N ASN A 40 -10.09 -15.52 4.47
CA ASN A 40 -10.31 -14.07 4.59
C ASN A 40 -9.04 -13.24 4.87
N GLY A 41 -7.85 -13.78 4.56
CA GLY A 41 -6.57 -13.16 4.88
C GLY A 41 -6.28 -11.84 4.16
N ALA A 42 -7.08 -11.46 3.17
CA ALA A 42 -6.91 -10.21 2.43
C ALA A 42 -7.53 -9.01 3.14
N GLU A 43 -8.54 -9.19 4.00
CA GLU A 43 -9.25 -8.07 4.66
C GLU A 43 -9.96 -7.07 3.72
N HIS A 44 -9.94 -7.34 2.42
CA HIS A 44 -10.73 -6.71 1.36
C HIS A 44 -11.18 -7.79 0.37
N VAL A 45 -12.16 -7.51 -0.48
CA VAL A 45 -12.67 -8.49 -1.44
C VAL A 45 -11.88 -8.47 -2.75
N HIS A 46 -11.48 -9.65 -3.22
CA HIS A 46 -10.93 -9.85 -4.55
C HIS A 46 -11.98 -10.33 -5.56
N ASP A 47 -11.79 -9.90 -6.79
CA ASP A 47 -12.37 -10.45 -8.01
C ASP A 47 -11.45 -11.56 -8.54
N PHE A 48 -11.98 -12.72 -8.93
CA PHE A 48 -11.18 -13.85 -9.45
C PHE A 48 -11.55 -14.21 -10.88
N ALA A 49 -10.55 -14.43 -11.72
CA ALA A 49 -10.69 -14.96 -13.07
C ALA A 49 -9.74 -16.15 -13.31
N GLY A 50 -10.17 -17.08 -14.17
CA GLY A 50 -9.43 -18.26 -14.54
C GLY A 50 -9.75 -19.47 -13.67
N ASN A 51 -8.80 -19.92 -12.85
CA ASN A 51 -8.93 -21.14 -12.06
C ASN A 51 -10.21 -21.17 -11.21
N LEU A 52 -11.01 -22.23 -11.36
CA LEU A 52 -12.29 -22.34 -10.64
C LEU A 52 -12.16 -22.88 -9.21
N ALA A 53 -11.07 -23.60 -8.90
CA ALA A 53 -10.85 -24.21 -7.60
C ALA A 53 -10.09 -23.31 -6.62
N ILE A 54 -9.61 -22.12 -7.04
CA ILE A 54 -8.81 -21.23 -6.19
C ILE A 54 -9.59 -20.77 -4.94
N THR A 55 -9.02 -20.99 -3.77
CA THR A 55 -9.50 -20.60 -2.42
C THR A 55 -8.27 -20.50 -1.51
N ALA A 56 -8.44 -20.00 -0.28
CA ALA A 56 -7.35 -19.98 0.71
C ALA A 56 -6.66 -21.34 0.90
N ASN A 57 -7.38 -22.47 0.76
CA ASN A 57 -6.87 -23.80 1.09
C ASN A 57 -6.50 -24.65 -0.13
N SER A 58 -6.58 -24.10 -1.35
CA SER A 58 -6.36 -24.88 -2.56
C SER A 58 -4.90 -25.32 -2.67
N SER A 59 -4.68 -26.63 -2.80
CA SER A 59 -3.37 -27.18 -3.09
C SER A 59 -3.03 -27.01 -4.57
N ASN A 60 -1.75 -27.16 -4.92
CA ASN A 60 -1.33 -27.18 -6.33
C ASN A 60 -2.03 -28.30 -7.14
N ALA A 61 -2.36 -29.43 -6.50
CA ALA A 61 -3.08 -30.52 -7.14
C ALA A 61 -4.54 -30.12 -7.45
N ASP A 62 -5.21 -29.42 -6.53
CA ASP A 62 -6.57 -28.92 -6.74
C ASP A 62 -6.61 -27.91 -7.88
N LEU A 63 -5.65 -26.98 -7.91
CA LEU A 63 -5.53 -25.98 -8.96
C LEU A 63 -5.30 -26.63 -10.33
N ASP A 64 -4.47 -27.68 -10.40
CA ASP A 64 -4.20 -28.39 -11.65
C ASP A 64 -5.39 -29.22 -12.15
N ALA A 65 -6.10 -29.88 -11.24
CA ALA A 65 -7.30 -30.65 -11.55
C ALA A 65 -8.49 -29.75 -11.96
N SER A 66 -8.46 -28.47 -11.56
CA SER A 66 -9.54 -27.52 -11.81
C SER A 66 -9.82 -27.24 -13.28
N GLY A 67 -11.09 -26.91 -13.55
CA GLY A 67 -11.50 -26.16 -14.73
C GLY A 67 -11.08 -24.69 -14.66
N THR A 68 -11.38 -23.94 -15.72
CA THR A 68 -10.99 -22.53 -15.87
C THR A 68 -12.05 -21.73 -16.63
N THR A 69 -12.18 -20.44 -16.35
CA THR A 69 -12.94 -19.50 -17.20
C THR A 69 -12.15 -19.04 -18.42
N CYS A 70 -10.84 -19.30 -18.48
CA CYS A 70 -9.99 -18.86 -19.57
C CYS A 70 -10.08 -19.73 -20.82
N ARG A 71 -9.90 -19.08 -21.97
CA ARG A 71 -9.66 -19.75 -23.24
C ARG A 71 -8.27 -20.39 -23.30
N ASN A 72 -8.01 -21.15 -24.36
CA ASN A 72 -6.72 -21.81 -24.65
C ASN A 72 -6.20 -22.76 -23.58
N SER A 73 -7.10 -23.28 -22.73
CA SER A 73 -6.77 -24.17 -21.61
C SER A 73 -5.85 -23.50 -20.56
N ASP A 74 -5.86 -22.17 -20.47
CA ASP A 74 -5.15 -21.48 -19.40
C ASP A 74 -5.83 -21.73 -18.06
N LYS A 75 -5.19 -22.51 -17.19
CA LYS A 75 -5.73 -22.86 -15.86
C LYS A 75 -5.31 -21.89 -14.76
N SER A 76 -4.57 -20.84 -15.09
CA SER A 76 -3.99 -19.92 -14.12
C SER A 76 -5.06 -19.14 -13.37
N SER A 77 -4.69 -18.64 -12.19
CA SER A 77 -5.55 -17.79 -11.39
C SER A 77 -5.05 -16.35 -11.46
N TYR A 78 -5.96 -15.43 -11.73
CA TYR A 78 -5.72 -13.98 -11.76
C TYR A 78 -6.72 -13.31 -10.82
N PHE A 79 -6.27 -12.49 -9.87
CA PHE A 79 -7.19 -11.86 -8.94
C PHE A 79 -6.70 -10.53 -8.39
N TRP A 80 -7.65 -9.60 -8.21
CA TRP A 80 -7.40 -8.20 -7.87
C TRP A 80 -8.48 -7.65 -6.95
N PRO A 81 -8.21 -6.60 -6.15
CA PRO A 81 -9.24 -6.01 -5.29
C PRO A 81 -10.37 -5.41 -6.12
N VAL A 82 -11.61 -5.52 -5.65
CA VAL A 82 -12.78 -5.00 -6.35
C VAL A 82 -12.83 -3.47 -6.30
N VAL A 83 -13.53 -2.87 -7.27
CA VAL A 83 -13.90 -1.45 -7.24
C VAL A 83 -15.35 -1.34 -6.80
N ARG A 84 -15.69 -0.33 -6.01
CA ARG A 84 -17.05 -0.06 -5.52
C ARG A 84 -17.50 1.31 -5.96
N ILE A 85 -18.80 1.49 -6.17
CA ILE A 85 -19.43 2.81 -6.31
C ILE A 85 -20.36 3.03 -5.13
N ASP A 86 -20.03 4.03 -4.31
CA ASP A 86 -20.87 4.50 -3.23
C ASP A 86 -21.78 5.63 -3.71
N ARG A 87 -23.03 5.27 -4.01
CA ARG A 87 -24.06 6.25 -4.42
C ARG A 87 -24.66 7.01 -3.23
N THR A 88 -24.42 6.58 -2.00
CA THR A 88 -25.02 7.12 -0.77
C THR A 88 -24.18 8.19 -0.09
N VAL A 89 -22.88 8.26 -0.38
CA VAL A 89 -21.94 9.12 0.36
C VAL A 89 -22.17 10.63 0.24
N ARG A 90 -23.02 11.17 -0.66
CA ARG A 90 -23.36 12.63 -0.64
C ARG A 90 -24.75 12.96 -1.20
N SER A 91 -25.78 12.91 -0.37
CA SER A 91 -27.04 13.62 -0.64
C SER A 91 -27.03 15.02 -0.01
N GLY A 92 -26.87 16.05 -0.85
CA GLY A 92 -27.70 17.25 -0.77
C GLY A 92 -27.16 18.51 -0.09
N ALA A 93 -27.04 18.57 1.24
CA ALA A 93 -27.07 19.87 1.96
C ALA A 93 -25.91 20.14 2.93
N GLU A 94 -25.23 19.12 3.43
CA GLU A 94 -24.13 19.28 4.40
C GLU A 94 -22.79 19.52 3.69
N THR A 95 -22.58 18.88 2.54
CA THR A 95 -21.39 19.09 1.69
C THR A 95 -21.28 20.54 1.22
N GLN A 96 -22.41 21.20 0.92
CA GLN A 96 -22.43 22.58 0.43
C GLN A 96 -22.05 23.59 1.53
N ARG A 97 -22.34 23.27 2.80
CA ARG A 97 -21.92 24.05 3.96
C ARG A 97 -20.45 23.80 4.34
N ALA A 98 -19.96 22.56 4.21
CA ALA A 98 -18.55 22.23 4.44
C ALA A 98 -17.62 22.83 3.36
N LEU A 99 -18.04 22.82 2.09
CA LEU A 99 -17.31 23.45 0.99
C LEU A 99 -17.21 24.98 1.16
N ALA A 100 -18.28 25.63 1.63
CA ALA A 100 -18.29 27.07 1.89
C ALA A 100 -17.36 27.50 3.05
N ALA A 101 -16.93 26.55 3.89
CA ALA A 101 -16.06 26.80 5.04
C ALA A 101 -14.59 26.38 4.82
N THR A 102 -14.22 25.84 3.66
CA THR A 102 -12.87 25.27 3.42
C THR A 102 -11.93 26.27 2.75
N THR A 103 -10.74 26.46 3.33
CA THR A 103 -9.65 27.25 2.75
C THR A 103 -8.51 26.35 2.28
N PRO A 104 -8.10 26.40 1.00
CA PRO A 104 -6.94 25.64 0.51
C PRO A 104 -5.63 26.10 1.16
N MET A 105 -4.72 25.16 1.44
CA MET A 105 -3.38 25.45 2.00
C MET A 105 -2.29 24.90 1.08
N VAL A 106 -1.18 25.62 0.91
CA VAL A 106 -0.02 25.11 0.17
C VAL A 106 0.77 24.16 1.06
N THR A 107 1.14 23.01 0.51
CA THR A 107 2.10 22.07 1.11
C THR A 107 3.30 21.92 0.18
N CYS A 108 4.50 21.98 0.73
CA CYS A 108 5.74 21.79 -0.03
C CYS A 108 6.65 20.77 0.66
N PRO A 109 7.44 19.97 -0.08
CA PRO A 109 8.47 19.09 0.48
C PRO A 109 9.48 19.87 1.32
N SER A 110 9.94 19.31 2.45
CA SER A 110 10.93 19.99 3.28
C SER A 110 12.33 19.97 2.64
N VAL A 111 12.93 21.15 2.40
CA VAL A 111 14.32 21.28 1.93
C VAL A 111 15.31 20.86 3.02
N ARG A 112 15.09 21.27 4.28
CA ARG A 112 15.97 21.00 5.44
C ARG A 112 16.28 19.50 5.59
N ASN A 113 15.25 18.67 5.50
CA ASN A 113 15.35 17.21 5.66
C ASN A 113 16.08 16.47 4.52
N ARG A 114 16.41 17.17 3.43
CA ARG A 114 17.06 16.58 2.24
C ARG A 114 18.40 17.23 1.88
N LEU A 115 18.90 18.14 2.72
CA LEU A 115 20.25 18.68 2.57
C LEU A 115 21.30 17.62 2.94
N PRO A 116 22.42 17.50 2.20
CA PRO A 116 23.57 16.73 2.64
C PRO A 116 24.26 17.42 3.84
N ALA A 117 25.29 16.80 4.40
CA ALA A 117 26.06 17.35 5.51
C ALA A 117 26.53 18.79 5.20
N VAL A 118 26.02 19.76 5.94
CA VAL A 118 26.32 21.19 5.74
C VAL A 118 27.64 21.52 6.45
N PRO A 119 28.66 22.05 5.75
CA PRO A 119 29.90 22.47 6.39
C PRO A 119 29.65 23.50 7.50
N VAL A 120 30.39 23.42 8.60
CA VAL A 120 30.23 24.31 9.78
C VAL A 120 30.28 25.79 9.38
N ARG A 121 31.13 26.14 8.40
CA ARG A 121 31.28 27.50 7.87
C ARG A 121 30.05 27.98 7.07
N ALA A 122 29.26 27.07 6.47
CA ALA A 122 28.03 27.39 5.75
C ALA A 122 26.77 27.36 6.62
N LYS A 123 26.83 26.75 7.81
CA LYS A 123 25.65 26.44 8.62
C LYS A 123 24.78 27.67 8.93
N ARG A 124 25.37 28.80 9.35
CA ARG A 124 24.62 30.05 9.62
C ARG A 124 23.92 30.61 8.38
N ALA A 125 24.60 30.58 7.23
CA ALA A 125 24.07 31.09 5.96
C ALA A 125 22.96 30.20 5.38
N VAL A 126 23.07 28.88 5.58
CA VAL A 126 22.04 27.91 5.22
C VAL A 126 20.83 28.02 6.16
N ASP A 127 21.05 28.09 7.47
CA ASP A 127 19.98 28.23 8.46
C ASP A 127 19.20 29.56 8.28
N SER A 128 19.89 30.66 7.93
CA SER A 128 19.24 31.94 7.62
C SER A 128 18.35 31.88 6.38
N ARG A 129 18.79 31.20 5.31
CA ARG A 129 18.01 31.03 4.08
C ARG A 129 16.82 30.08 4.29
N LEU A 130 16.98 29.06 5.12
CA LEU A 130 15.89 28.15 5.49
C LEU A 130 14.83 28.80 6.40
N ALA A 131 15.07 30.00 6.94
CA ALA A 131 14.10 30.73 7.76
C ALA A 131 13.17 31.67 6.95
N GLU A 132 13.47 31.92 5.68
CA GLU A 132 12.68 32.71 4.73
C GLU A 132 11.41 32.00 4.16
N PRO A 133 11.43 30.68 3.85
CA PRO A 133 10.29 29.97 3.26
C PRO A 133 9.04 29.95 4.15
N ASP A 134 9.20 29.96 5.47
CA ASP A 134 8.07 29.93 6.42
C ASP A 134 7.18 31.19 6.34
N ARG A 135 7.75 32.32 5.89
CA ARG A 135 6.99 33.56 5.63
C ARG A 135 6.32 33.57 4.25
N GLY A 136 6.92 32.93 3.25
CA GLY A 136 6.35 32.77 1.91
C GLY A 136 5.10 31.87 1.90
N TYR A 137 5.07 30.81 2.73
CA TYR A 137 3.91 29.92 2.83
C TYR A 137 2.70 30.56 3.51
N ALA A 138 2.92 31.39 4.54
CA ALA A 138 1.84 32.12 5.18
C ALA A 138 1.16 33.10 4.21
N ALA A 139 1.94 33.87 3.45
CA ALA A 139 1.41 34.79 2.44
C ALA A 139 0.71 34.07 1.27
N ALA A 140 1.23 32.92 0.84
CA ALA A 140 0.58 32.08 -0.17
C ALA A 140 -0.76 31.50 0.33
N ASN A 141 -0.81 31.06 1.58
CA ASN A 141 -2.04 30.58 2.22
C ASN A 141 -3.07 31.70 2.36
N GLU A 142 -2.67 32.93 2.73
CA GLU A 142 -3.56 34.09 2.78
C GLU A 142 -4.09 34.49 1.40
N ARG A 143 -3.24 34.48 0.36
CA ARG A 143 -3.67 34.75 -1.03
C ARG A 143 -4.69 33.73 -1.53
N MET A 144 -4.50 32.45 -1.20
CA MET A 144 -5.46 31.40 -1.56
C MET A 144 -6.73 31.43 -0.69
N ALA A 145 -6.65 31.96 0.54
CA ALA A 145 -7.80 32.18 1.43
C ALA A 145 -8.73 33.31 0.98
N ALA A 146 -8.22 34.29 0.23
CA ALA A 146 -9.00 35.43 -0.29
C ALA A 146 -10.16 35.01 -1.21
N GLY A 147 -10.15 33.78 -1.74
CA GLY A 147 -11.22 33.19 -2.57
C GLY A 147 -12.52 32.82 -1.84
N LYS A 148 -12.61 33.04 -0.51
CA LYS A 148 -13.82 32.84 0.33
C LYS A 148 -14.56 31.51 0.06
N GLY A 149 -13.81 30.40 0.04
CA GLY A 149 -14.39 29.05 -0.14
C GLY A 149 -14.70 28.64 -1.58
N ARG A 150 -14.29 29.44 -2.59
CA ARG A 150 -14.30 29.02 -4.00
C ARG A 150 -12.92 28.50 -4.41
N ILE A 151 -12.89 27.31 -5.02
CA ILE A 151 -11.67 26.77 -5.63
C ILE A 151 -11.39 27.53 -6.92
N ASP A 152 -10.46 28.48 -6.88
CA ASP A 152 -9.98 29.20 -8.05
C ASP A 152 -8.70 28.55 -8.59
N ALA A 153 -8.88 27.66 -9.57
CA ALA A 153 -7.80 26.90 -10.16
C ALA A 153 -6.74 27.78 -10.85
N ARG A 154 -7.11 28.99 -11.32
CA ARG A 154 -6.15 29.92 -11.95
C ARG A 154 -5.32 30.64 -10.90
N LEU A 155 -5.96 31.08 -9.81
CA LEU A 155 -5.27 31.67 -8.67
C LEU A 155 -4.32 30.65 -8.01
N ASN A 156 -4.78 29.41 -7.79
CA ASN A 156 -3.96 28.34 -7.22
C ASN A 156 -2.75 28.02 -8.11
N ALA A 157 -2.93 27.93 -9.42
CA ALA A 157 -1.83 27.71 -10.37
C ALA A 157 -0.84 28.88 -10.37
N SER A 158 -1.31 30.12 -10.24
CA SER A 158 -0.44 31.30 -10.11
C SER A 158 0.36 31.27 -8.81
N VAL A 159 -0.28 31.00 -7.67
CA VAL A 159 0.39 30.93 -6.35
C VAL A 159 1.43 29.80 -6.31
N LEU A 160 1.11 28.63 -6.88
CA LEU A 160 2.07 27.53 -6.96
C LEU A 160 3.24 27.82 -7.91
N THR A 161 3.01 28.57 -9.00
CA THR A 161 4.09 29.02 -9.90
C THR A 161 5.02 30.01 -9.20
N ASP A 162 4.47 31.01 -8.50
CA ASP A 162 5.26 31.98 -7.72
C ASP A 162 6.14 31.26 -6.67
N LEU A 163 5.58 30.24 -5.99
CA LEU A 163 6.31 29.47 -4.99
C LEU A 163 7.38 28.55 -5.58
N ARG A 164 7.16 27.97 -6.77
CA ARG A 164 8.18 27.21 -7.50
C ARG A 164 9.39 28.09 -7.81
N GLU A 165 9.16 29.30 -8.30
CA GLU A 165 10.25 30.24 -8.64
C GLU A 165 11.05 30.65 -7.40
N GLN A 166 10.36 31.01 -6.31
CA GLN A 166 11.01 31.35 -5.04
C GLN A 166 11.82 30.18 -4.46
N ARG A 167 11.30 28.95 -4.56
CA ARG A 167 11.99 27.75 -4.06
C ARG A 167 13.18 27.35 -4.92
N ALA A 168 13.11 27.56 -6.23
CA ALA A 168 14.24 27.31 -7.13
C ALA A 168 15.43 28.20 -6.76
N GLU A 169 15.21 29.50 -6.54
CA GLU A 169 16.26 30.43 -6.15
C GLU A 169 16.79 30.16 -4.73
N LEU A 170 15.92 29.79 -3.80
CA LEU A 170 16.33 29.36 -2.45
C LEU A 170 17.28 28.15 -2.49
N ILE A 171 16.88 27.09 -3.21
CA ILE A 171 17.64 25.83 -3.29
C ILE A 171 19.00 26.08 -3.95
N LYS A 172 19.03 26.92 -4.98
CA LYS A 172 20.25 27.38 -5.64
C LYS A 172 21.17 28.14 -4.69
N GLY A 173 20.65 29.13 -3.95
CA GLY A 173 21.44 29.90 -2.97
C GLY A 173 21.98 29.06 -1.80
N ILE A 174 21.27 28.01 -1.39
CA ILE A 174 21.76 27.03 -0.40
C ILE A 174 22.89 26.19 -1.00
N SER A 175 22.72 25.72 -2.24
CA SER A 175 23.75 24.95 -2.97
C SER A 175 25.05 25.75 -3.10
N ASP A 176 24.94 27.03 -3.48
CA ASP A 176 26.10 27.92 -3.64
C ASP A 176 26.81 28.19 -2.31
N SER A 177 26.05 28.33 -1.21
CA SER A 177 26.63 28.53 0.13
C SER A 177 27.38 27.31 0.64
N ILE A 178 26.89 26.10 0.32
CA ILE A 178 27.56 24.84 0.66
C ILE A 178 28.82 24.68 -0.18
N ALA A 179 28.76 24.97 -1.49
CA ALA A 179 29.89 24.90 -2.39
C ALA A 179 31.02 25.88 -2.01
N ALA A 180 30.68 27.14 -1.68
CA ALA A 180 31.64 28.15 -1.25
C ALA A 180 32.36 27.80 0.07
N ALA A 181 31.76 26.96 0.90
CA ALA A 181 32.36 26.46 2.14
C ALA A 181 33.18 25.16 1.95
N GLY A 182 33.42 24.74 0.71
CA GLY A 182 34.18 23.52 0.39
C GLY A 182 33.37 22.23 0.41
N GLY A 183 32.04 22.31 0.47
CA GLY A 183 31.14 21.15 0.35
C GLY A 183 30.91 20.74 -1.11
N GLY A 184 30.50 19.49 -1.33
CA GLY A 184 30.10 19.01 -2.65
C GLY A 184 28.82 19.68 -3.16
N ARG A 185 28.68 19.83 -4.49
CA ARG A 185 27.45 20.34 -5.12
C ARG A 185 26.26 19.42 -4.81
N THR A 186 25.13 20.02 -4.47
CA THR A 186 23.92 19.29 -4.15
C THR A 186 23.23 18.79 -5.42
N THR A 187 23.16 17.47 -5.63
CA THR A 187 22.44 16.84 -6.74
C THR A 187 21.07 16.33 -6.29
N GLY A 188 20.08 16.26 -7.20
CA GLY A 188 18.76 15.66 -6.90
C GLY A 188 17.76 16.56 -6.13
N MET A 189 18.00 17.87 -6.02
CA MET A 189 17.08 18.80 -5.32
C MET A 189 15.98 19.39 -6.20
N VAL A 190 15.95 19.07 -7.51
CA VAL A 190 14.95 19.59 -8.47
C VAL A 190 13.52 19.22 -8.06
N SER A 191 13.32 18.03 -7.46
CA SER A 191 12.01 17.59 -6.98
C SER A 191 11.52 18.32 -5.72
N LEU A 192 12.37 19.12 -5.08
CA LEU A 192 12.01 19.92 -3.92
C LEU A 192 11.52 21.31 -4.32
N VAL A 193 11.55 21.68 -5.60
CA VAL A 193 11.03 22.98 -6.05
C VAL A 193 9.49 22.98 -6.08
N GLU A 194 8.89 21.81 -6.29
CA GLU A 194 7.44 21.63 -6.47
C GLU A 194 6.67 21.74 -5.14
N CYS A 195 5.59 22.52 -5.15
CA CYS A 195 4.61 22.61 -4.08
C CYS A 195 3.23 22.23 -4.62
N ASP A 196 2.37 21.74 -3.74
CA ASP A 196 1.00 21.32 -4.06
C ASP A 196 -0.02 22.04 -3.17
N THR A 197 -1.27 22.10 -3.62
CA THR A 197 -2.39 22.56 -2.79
C THR A 197 -3.01 21.38 -2.06
N ASN A 198 -3.08 21.49 -0.74
CA ASN A 198 -3.71 20.54 0.17
C ASN A 198 -5.08 21.09 0.67
N TYR A 199 -6.07 20.20 0.78
CA TYR A 199 -7.42 20.47 1.28
C TYR A 199 -7.73 19.70 2.60
N ASP A 200 -6.72 19.03 3.19
CA ASP A 200 -6.83 18.07 4.30
C ASP A 200 -7.43 18.63 5.61
N GLY A 201 -7.61 19.95 5.75
CA GLY A 201 -8.39 20.54 6.86
C GLY A 201 -9.82 20.00 6.98
N MET A 202 -10.33 19.32 5.94
CA MET A 202 -11.63 18.66 5.93
C MET A 202 -11.71 17.41 6.83
N HIS A 203 -10.64 16.62 7.00
CA HIS A 203 -10.73 15.35 7.75
C HIS A 203 -10.73 15.50 9.28
N ALA A 204 -10.29 16.65 9.80
CA ALA A 204 -10.28 16.93 11.24
C ALA A 204 -11.63 17.48 11.74
N ALA A 205 -12.35 18.27 10.93
CA ALA A 205 -13.63 18.88 11.32
C ALA A 205 -14.84 17.94 11.20
N ILE A 206 -14.78 16.93 10.32
CA ILE A 206 -15.90 16.01 10.03
C ILE A 206 -16.12 14.97 11.15
N ARG A 207 -15.13 14.73 12.02
CA ARG A 207 -15.22 13.71 13.10
C ARG A 207 -16.22 14.04 14.20
N HIS A 208 -16.69 15.29 14.31
CA HIS A 208 -17.53 15.72 15.44
C HIS A 208 -19.05 15.61 15.20
N THR A 209 -19.53 15.32 13.99
CA THR A 209 -20.98 15.34 13.68
C THR A 209 -21.62 13.97 13.39
N ALA A 210 -20.84 12.88 13.35
CA ALA A 210 -21.35 11.54 13.00
C ALA A 210 -21.76 10.65 14.19
N ALA A 211 -21.94 11.19 15.40
CA ALA A 211 -22.32 10.41 16.58
C ALA A 211 -23.80 10.58 16.95
N SER A 212 -24.69 9.83 16.28
CA SER A 212 -25.95 9.34 16.87
C SER A 212 -26.75 8.44 15.93
N VAL A 213 -26.39 7.15 15.84
CA VAL A 213 -27.34 6.08 15.52
C VAL A 213 -27.06 4.90 16.47
N LYS A 214 -28.06 4.54 17.27
CA LYS A 214 -27.97 3.49 18.31
C LYS A 214 -27.94 2.09 17.69
N ALA A 215 -26.89 1.32 17.98
CA ALA A 215 -26.88 -0.15 17.92
C ALA A 215 -26.17 -0.69 19.19
N GLY A 216 -26.68 -1.79 19.75
CA GLY A 216 -26.39 -2.26 21.12
C GLY A 216 -24.94 -2.68 21.38
N LEU A 217 -24.46 -2.38 22.60
CA LEU A 217 -23.08 -2.53 23.07
C LEU A 217 -22.78 -3.92 23.66
N VAL A 218 -21.62 -4.48 23.30
CA VAL A 218 -20.83 -5.38 24.15
C VAL A 218 -19.38 -4.89 24.13
N ALA A 219 -18.80 -4.60 25.29
CA ALA A 219 -17.42 -4.11 25.42
C ALA A 219 -16.40 -5.21 25.07
N ASN A 220 -15.37 -4.87 24.28
CA ASN A 220 -14.28 -5.78 23.93
C ASN A 220 -13.08 -5.55 24.87
N GLN A 221 -12.55 -6.63 25.45
CA GLN A 221 -11.30 -6.62 26.23
C GLN A 221 -10.07 -6.66 25.31
N GLN A 222 -8.98 -5.97 25.67
CA GLN A 222 -7.71 -5.96 24.92
C GLN A 222 -6.49 -6.18 25.82
N VAL A 223 -5.48 -6.90 25.32
CA VAL A 223 -4.18 -7.13 25.97
C VAL A 223 -3.24 -5.95 25.70
N GLN A 224 -2.76 -5.31 26.77
CA GLN A 224 -1.81 -4.19 26.74
C GLN A 224 -0.47 -4.62 27.33
N CYS A 225 0.62 -4.42 26.60
CA CYS A 225 1.98 -4.71 27.05
C CYS A 225 2.88 -3.45 27.00
N PRO A 226 3.86 -3.30 27.90
CA PRO A 226 4.86 -2.22 27.83
C PRO A 226 5.66 -2.23 26.51
N THR A 227 5.95 -1.04 25.98
CA THR A 227 6.77 -0.88 24.77
C THR A 227 8.25 -1.14 25.07
N VAL A 228 8.95 -1.78 24.12
CA VAL A 228 10.34 -2.20 24.29
C VAL A 228 11.29 -1.35 23.47
N ARG A 229 10.85 -0.92 22.27
CA ARG A 229 11.67 -0.16 21.30
C ARG A 229 12.26 1.12 21.89
N ASP A 230 11.48 1.83 22.72
CA ASP A 230 11.90 3.09 23.34
C ASP A 230 12.75 2.91 24.61
N LYS A 231 12.96 1.66 25.05
CA LYS A 231 13.72 1.29 26.23
C LYS A 231 15.05 0.59 25.90
N LEU A 232 15.31 0.31 24.63
CA LEU A 232 16.59 -0.22 24.17
C LEU A 232 17.63 0.92 24.07
N PRO A 233 18.86 0.73 24.56
CA PRO A 233 19.96 1.66 24.27
C PRO A 233 20.34 1.59 22.77
N GLY A 234 21.23 2.47 22.32
CA GLY A 234 21.69 2.49 20.93
C GLY A 234 22.12 1.10 20.45
N VAL A 235 21.38 0.57 19.47
CA VAL A 235 21.59 -0.79 18.93
C VAL A 235 22.71 -0.75 17.90
N PRO A 236 23.79 -1.54 18.06
CA PRO A 236 24.85 -1.62 17.07
C PRO A 236 24.32 -2.10 15.72
N ALA A 237 24.76 -1.47 14.62
CA ALA A 237 24.31 -1.80 13.26
C ALA A 237 24.48 -3.29 12.91
N GLN A 238 25.51 -3.93 13.49
CA GLN A 238 25.84 -5.34 13.26
C GLN A 238 24.78 -6.33 13.78
N VAL A 239 23.94 -5.93 14.73
CA VAL A 239 22.90 -6.78 15.35
C VAL A 239 21.48 -6.23 15.17
N LEU A 240 21.34 -5.13 14.43
CA LEU A 240 20.07 -4.42 14.24
C LEU A 240 19.00 -5.30 13.60
N ASP A 241 19.34 -6.13 12.63
CA ASP A 241 18.39 -7.03 11.96
C ASP A 241 17.90 -8.15 12.87
N GLU A 242 18.75 -8.66 13.77
CA GLU A 242 18.38 -9.67 14.76
C GLU A 242 17.47 -9.07 15.84
N VAL A 243 17.77 -7.85 16.30
CA VAL A 243 16.93 -7.09 17.25
C VAL A 243 15.56 -6.76 16.61
N ASN A 244 15.52 -6.34 15.35
CA ASN A 244 14.27 -6.06 14.64
C ASN A 244 13.39 -7.32 14.49
N ARG A 245 13.98 -8.49 14.20
CA ARG A 245 13.24 -9.77 14.19
C ARG A 245 12.67 -10.12 15.56
N ASN A 246 13.41 -9.89 16.64
CA ASN A 246 12.93 -10.12 18.00
C ASN A 246 11.81 -9.14 18.40
N LEU A 247 11.88 -7.87 17.97
CA LEU A 247 10.80 -6.90 18.19
C LEU A 247 9.52 -7.27 17.43
N ALA A 248 9.63 -7.71 16.18
CA ALA A 248 8.48 -8.21 15.40
C ALA A 248 7.84 -9.45 16.04
N GLU A 249 8.64 -10.32 16.66
CA GLU A 249 8.14 -11.48 17.41
C GLU A 249 7.37 -11.07 18.68
N LEU A 250 7.77 -9.99 19.37
CA LEU A 250 7.00 -9.45 20.50
C LEU A 250 5.64 -8.91 20.08
N ASP A 251 5.55 -8.26 18.91
CA ASP A 251 4.29 -7.75 18.36
C ASP A 251 3.36 -8.90 17.97
N ARG A 252 3.91 -9.97 17.34
CA ARG A 252 3.16 -11.18 17.00
C ARG A 252 2.54 -11.85 18.23
N GLN A 253 3.26 -11.90 19.35
CA GLN A 253 2.76 -12.48 20.61
C GLN A 253 1.61 -11.70 21.22
N ILE A 254 1.55 -10.37 21.01
CA ILE A 254 0.41 -9.54 21.43
C ILE A 254 -0.81 -9.84 20.58
N SER A 255 -0.64 -9.99 19.26
CA SER A 255 -1.73 -10.35 18.34
C SER A 255 -2.31 -11.73 18.67
N GLU A 256 -1.47 -12.75 18.89
CA GLU A 256 -1.91 -14.09 19.33
C GLU A 256 -2.67 -14.05 20.67
N ALA A 257 -2.23 -13.19 21.60
CA ALA A 257 -2.88 -13.03 22.90
C ALA A 257 -4.27 -12.41 22.79
N ASN A 258 -4.40 -11.39 21.93
CA ASN A 258 -5.66 -10.73 21.64
C ASN A 258 -6.64 -11.66 20.91
N GLU A 259 -6.14 -12.47 19.96
CA GLU A 259 -6.94 -13.52 19.30
C GLU A 259 -7.45 -14.56 20.31
N ARG A 260 -6.59 -15.01 21.24
CA ARG A 260 -6.99 -15.91 22.33
C ARG A 260 -8.03 -15.29 23.27
N LEU A 261 -7.92 -14.00 23.57
CA LEU A 261 -8.87 -13.27 24.41
C LEU A 261 -10.25 -13.16 23.74
N VAL A 262 -10.30 -13.13 22.41
CA VAL A 262 -11.53 -13.12 21.62
C VAL A 262 -12.14 -14.51 21.49
N THR A 263 -11.33 -15.53 21.18
CA THR A 263 -11.78 -16.90 20.91
C THR A 263 -12.19 -17.68 22.16
N THR A 264 -11.77 -17.23 23.35
CA THR A 264 -12.12 -17.86 24.64
C THR A 264 -13.21 -17.11 25.42
N ARG A 265 -13.91 -16.16 24.79
CA ARG A 265 -15.01 -15.41 25.41
C ARG A 265 -16.10 -16.36 25.92
N GLY A 266 -16.48 -16.17 27.19
CA GLY A 266 -17.44 -17.04 27.89
C GLY A 266 -16.81 -18.24 28.61
N GLN A 267 -15.50 -18.47 28.48
CA GLN A 267 -14.78 -19.54 29.18
C GLN A 267 -13.98 -18.95 30.37
N GLY A 268 -14.46 -19.15 31.61
CA GLY A 268 -13.62 -19.12 32.82
C GLY A 268 -13.25 -17.79 33.51
N GLY A 269 -13.73 -16.63 33.05
CA GLY A 269 -13.58 -15.34 33.78
C GLY A 269 -12.14 -14.85 33.98
N LYS A 270 -11.93 -13.83 34.83
CA LYS A 270 -10.63 -13.14 34.99
C LYS A 270 -9.45 -14.08 35.32
N LYS A 271 -9.67 -15.09 36.16
CA LYS A 271 -8.62 -16.07 36.53
C LYS A 271 -8.17 -16.92 35.35
N PHE A 272 -9.07 -17.24 34.42
CA PHE A 272 -8.73 -17.94 33.19
C PHE A 272 -7.88 -17.04 32.27
N VAL A 273 -8.25 -15.77 32.10
CA VAL A 273 -7.47 -14.81 31.30
C VAL A 273 -6.06 -14.64 31.86
N ASP A 274 -5.93 -14.47 33.17
CA ASP A 274 -4.64 -14.31 33.83
C ASP A 274 -3.74 -15.56 33.63
N ASN A 275 -4.30 -16.78 33.77
CA ASN A 275 -3.53 -18.03 33.73
C ASN A 275 -3.30 -18.61 32.31
N ALA A 276 -4.30 -18.54 31.43
CA ALA A 276 -4.27 -19.17 30.11
C ALA A 276 -3.75 -18.22 29.02
N ILE A 277 -3.82 -16.91 29.24
CA ILE A 277 -3.47 -15.89 28.24
C ILE A 277 -2.28 -15.05 28.74
N LEU A 278 -2.43 -14.31 29.84
CA LEU A 278 -1.39 -13.37 30.29
C LEU A 278 -0.14 -14.07 30.83
N GLY A 279 -0.28 -15.19 31.54
CA GLY A 279 0.85 -16.00 32.01
C GLY A 279 1.74 -16.51 30.87
N PRO A 280 1.19 -17.23 29.87
CA PRO A 280 1.97 -17.70 28.71
C PRO A 280 2.59 -16.57 27.89
N VAL A 281 1.88 -15.45 27.71
CA VAL A 281 2.39 -14.28 26.98
C VAL A 281 3.57 -13.65 27.72
N LYS A 282 3.48 -13.52 29.05
CA LYS A 282 4.59 -13.05 29.88
C LYS A 282 5.82 -13.96 29.73
N ALA A 283 5.64 -15.28 29.77
CA ALA A 283 6.75 -16.22 29.61
C ALA A 283 7.40 -16.14 28.22
N LYS A 284 6.60 -16.09 27.15
CA LYS A 284 7.10 -15.93 25.77
C LYS A 284 7.84 -14.59 25.58
N ARG A 285 7.31 -13.49 26.12
CA ARG A 285 7.94 -12.15 26.04
C ARG A 285 9.25 -12.11 26.79
N THR A 286 9.33 -12.72 27.97
CA THR A 286 10.58 -12.86 28.76
C THR A 286 11.66 -13.51 27.90
N ALA A 287 11.36 -14.63 27.23
CA ALA A 287 12.33 -15.32 26.38
C ALA A 287 12.80 -14.49 25.16
N VAL A 288 11.94 -13.63 24.60
CA VAL A 288 12.32 -12.75 23.48
C VAL A 288 13.14 -11.55 23.97
N LEU A 289 12.81 -11.00 25.13
CA LEU A 289 13.54 -9.91 25.77
C LEU A 289 14.95 -10.35 26.19
N ASP A 290 15.09 -11.56 26.72
CA ASP A 290 16.38 -12.16 27.01
C ASP A 290 17.22 -12.34 25.72
N ARG A 291 16.65 -12.92 24.66
CA ARG A 291 17.31 -13.03 23.34
C ARG A 291 17.73 -11.67 22.77
N THR A 292 16.92 -10.63 22.99
CA THR A 292 17.24 -9.26 22.56
C THR A 292 18.42 -8.69 23.34
N GLY A 293 18.45 -8.91 24.67
CA GLY A 293 19.58 -8.54 25.51
C GLY A 293 20.87 -9.28 25.11
N ILE A 294 20.79 -10.58 24.80
CA ILE A 294 21.92 -11.38 24.31
C ILE A 294 22.42 -10.83 22.96
N ALA A 295 21.52 -10.55 22.01
CA ALA A 295 21.89 -10.01 20.70
C ALA A 295 22.65 -8.67 20.83
N ILE A 296 22.15 -7.76 21.67
CA ILE A 296 22.80 -6.47 21.92
C ILE A 296 24.16 -6.65 22.61
N SER A 297 24.29 -7.62 23.52
CA SER A 297 25.55 -7.89 24.25
C SER A 297 26.73 -8.28 23.35
N ARG A 298 26.47 -8.69 22.10
CA ARG A 298 27.52 -9.01 21.11
C ARG A 298 28.19 -7.79 20.50
N GLY A 299 27.62 -6.59 20.65
CA GLY A 299 28.17 -5.35 20.08
C GLY A 299 28.08 -4.12 20.99
N ALA A 300 27.43 -4.22 22.15
CA ALA A 300 27.30 -3.16 23.15
C ALA A 300 27.09 -3.76 24.55
N ALA A 301 27.08 -2.92 25.59
CA ALA A 301 26.73 -3.38 26.94
C ALA A 301 25.29 -3.92 26.98
N ARG A 302 25.07 -5.04 27.67
CA ARG A 302 23.76 -5.66 27.79
C ARG A 302 22.77 -4.72 28.50
N PRO A 303 21.59 -4.42 27.91
CA PRO A 303 20.58 -3.60 28.57
C PRO A 303 20.04 -4.28 29.84
N GLN A 304 19.94 -3.52 30.93
CA GLN A 304 19.34 -4.00 32.18
C GLN A 304 17.85 -3.65 32.23
N GLY A 305 17.06 -4.46 32.95
CA GLY A 305 15.65 -4.17 33.23
C GLY A 305 14.64 -4.52 32.12
N LEU A 306 15.08 -5.17 31.03
CA LEU A 306 14.16 -5.56 29.94
C LEU A 306 13.06 -6.52 30.41
N GLU A 307 13.36 -7.41 31.36
CA GLU A 307 12.40 -8.40 31.89
C GLU A 307 11.16 -7.76 32.55
N ALA A 308 11.31 -6.53 33.06
CA ALA A 308 10.18 -5.78 33.64
C ALA A 308 9.10 -5.43 32.59
N LEU A 309 9.45 -5.47 31.29
CA LEU A 309 8.56 -5.17 30.16
C LEU A 309 7.78 -6.40 29.66
N ALA A 310 8.01 -7.58 30.26
CA ALA A 310 7.39 -8.82 29.82
C ALA A 310 5.91 -8.94 30.22
N GLY A 311 5.49 -8.32 31.33
CA GLY A 311 4.13 -8.41 31.85
C GLY A 311 3.13 -7.61 31.03
N CYS A 312 1.93 -8.15 30.82
CA CYS A 312 0.83 -7.49 30.11
C CYS A 312 -0.43 -7.47 30.98
N THR A 313 -1.34 -6.54 30.72
CA THR A 313 -2.64 -6.38 31.40
C THR A 313 -3.79 -6.50 30.40
N VAL A 314 -5.02 -6.67 30.90
CA VAL A 314 -6.25 -6.60 30.09
C VAL A 314 -7.08 -5.41 30.55
N THR A 315 -7.59 -4.63 29.60
CA THR A 315 -8.47 -3.48 29.86
C THR A 315 -9.86 -3.69 29.26
N ASP A 316 -10.90 -3.31 30.01
CA ASP A 316 -12.27 -3.19 29.52
C ASP A 316 -12.46 -1.77 28.96
N GLN A 317 -12.96 -1.62 27.73
CA GLN A 317 -13.41 -0.31 27.25
C GLN A 317 -14.93 -0.15 27.48
N ALA A 318 -15.29 0.60 28.52
CA ALA A 318 -16.62 1.21 28.63
C ALA A 318 -16.58 2.64 28.05
N PRO A 319 -17.66 3.11 27.37
CA PRO A 319 -17.71 4.50 26.91
C PRO A 319 -18.00 5.42 28.09
N ASN A 320 -17.04 6.27 28.47
CA ASN A 320 -17.21 7.23 29.55
C ASN A 320 -17.87 8.51 28.99
N GLN A 321 -19.14 8.75 29.34
CA GLN A 321 -19.78 10.06 29.23
C GLN A 321 -19.75 10.74 30.59
N ASN A 322 -18.99 11.83 30.73
CA ASN A 322 -19.36 13.01 31.52
C ASN A 322 -18.29 14.10 31.35
N GLY A 323 -18.74 15.31 31.03
CA GLY A 323 -17.90 16.49 30.85
C GLY A 323 -17.65 17.25 32.16
N GLN A 324 -16.50 17.93 32.23
CA GLN A 324 -16.36 19.31 32.74
C GLN A 324 -14.91 19.81 32.58
N ASN A 325 -14.80 20.99 31.95
CA ASN A 325 -13.75 22.03 31.95
C ASN A 325 -12.32 21.74 32.46
N GLY A 326 -11.32 22.07 31.62
CA GLY A 326 -9.97 22.46 32.08
C GLY A 326 -8.84 22.22 31.07
N GLN A 327 -8.38 23.32 30.45
CA GLN A 327 -7.11 23.61 29.76
C GLN A 327 -5.99 22.55 29.57
N ASN A 328 -5.33 22.72 28.42
CA ASN A 328 -3.94 22.39 28.02
C ASN A 328 -3.69 21.17 27.13
N GLY A 329 -2.89 21.45 26.08
CA GLY A 329 -2.59 20.61 24.93
C GLY A 329 -1.75 19.37 25.21
N GLY A 330 -1.80 18.43 24.28
CA GLY A 330 -0.98 17.22 24.31
C GLY A 330 -1.30 16.29 23.14
N ALA A 331 -0.31 16.11 22.28
CA ALA A 331 -0.29 15.34 21.03
C ALA A 331 -1.08 14.01 21.02
N ALA A 332 -1.84 13.81 19.94
CA ALA A 332 -2.48 12.55 19.60
C ALA A 332 -1.46 11.51 19.10
N THR A 333 -1.57 10.26 19.57
CA THR A 333 -0.87 9.08 19.06
C THR A 333 -1.87 7.95 18.72
N PRO A 334 -1.52 7.05 17.78
CA PRO A 334 -2.46 6.36 16.91
C PRO A 334 -2.93 4.97 17.39
N SER A 335 -4.10 4.57 16.92
CA SER A 335 -4.84 3.32 17.17
C SER A 335 -4.38 2.12 16.33
N SER A 336 -4.48 0.90 16.87
CA SER A 336 -4.27 -0.40 16.18
C SER A 336 -5.57 -1.23 16.05
N PRO A 337 -5.63 -2.18 15.08
CA PRO A 337 -6.88 -2.64 14.44
C PRO A 337 -7.66 -3.74 15.17
N ALA A 338 -8.97 -3.80 14.89
CA ALA A 338 -9.90 -4.82 15.35
C ALA A 338 -9.80 -6.11 14.51
N ALA A 339 -10.15 -7.27 15.10
CA ALA A 339 -10.36 -8.50 14.34
C ALA A 339 -11.44 -8.29 13.28
N LEU A 340 -11.20 -8.76 12.06
CA LEU A 340 -12.15 -8.58 10.98
C LEU A 340 -13.44 -9.37 11.21
N PRO A 341 -14.59 -8.82 10.84
CA PRO A 341 -15.84 -9.56 10.84
C PRO A 341 -15.89 -10.64 9.75
N ASP A 342 -16.73 -11.65 9.96
CA ASP A 342 -16.99 -12.67 8.94
C ASP A 342 -17.59 -12.06 7.65
N PRO A 343 -17.21 -12.56 6.46
CA PRO A 343 -17.77 -12.11 5.19
C PRO A 343 -19.27 -12.41 5.09
N GLN A 344 -20.01 -11.50 4.44
CA GLN A 344 -21.47 -11.53 4.38
C GLN A 344 -21.98 -11.60 2.94
N GLY A 345 -23.16 -12.23 2.78
CA GLY A 345 -23.88 -12.24 1.51
C GLY A 345 -23.21 -13.03 0.38
N PRO A 346 -23.79 -13.00 -0.82
CA PRO A 346 -23.36 -13.86 -1.93
C PRO A 346 -21.99 -13.48 -2.52
N ASN A 347 -21.51 -12.26 -2.26
CA ASN A 347 -20.21 -11.78 -2.74
C ASN A 347 -19.11 -11.84 -1.66
N LEU A 348 -19.38 -12.46 -0.50
CA LEU A 348 -18.45 -12.53 0.64
C LEU A 348 -17.91 -11.14 1.04
N GLU A 349 -18.82 -10.19 1.24
CA GLU A 349 -18.47 -8.80 1.55
C GLU A 349 -18.04 -8.63 3.00
N LEU A 350 -16.96 -7.87 3.21
CA LEU A 350 -16.48 -7.52 4.55
C LEU A 350 -17.11 -6.20 5.03
N PRO A 351 -17.43 -6.04 6.33
CA PRO A 351 -17.97 -4.79 6.85
C PRO A 351 -17.03 -3.60 6.68
N ASN A 352 -17.59 -2.39 6.68
CA ASN A 352 -16.94 -1.10 6.41
C ASN A 352 -16.60 -0.81 4.93
N ASN A 353 -16.76 -1.79 4.04
CA ASN A 353 -16.79 -1.52 2.61
C ASN A 353 -18.18 -1.05 2.18
N THR A 354 -18.28 0.18 1.67
CA THR A 354 -19.55 0.77 1.24
C THR A 354 -19.69 0.80 -0.28
N GLY A 355 -20.94 0.79 -0.76
CA GLY A 355 -21.23 0.81 -2.19
C GLY A 355 -21.19 -0.57 -2.87
N GLY A 356 -21.79 -0.63 -4.05
CA GLY A 356 -21.89 -1.87 -4.83
C GLY A 356 -20.62 -2.15 -5.62
N ILE A 357 -20.23 -3.43 -5.69
CA ILE A 357 -19.11 -3.89 -6.52
C ILE A 357 -19.37 -3.55 -7.99
N VAL A 358 -18.39 -2.92 -8.62
CA VAL A 358 -18.33 -2.63 -10.05
C VAL A 358 -17.48 -3.71 -10.70
N ARG A 359 -18.10 -4.53 -11.55
CA ARG A 359 -17.35 -5.46 -12.39
C ARG A 359 -16.63 -4.69 -13.51
N PRO A 360 -15.41 -5.10 -13.89
CA PRO A 360 -14.76 -4.58 -15.09
C PRO A 360 -15.66 -4.81 -16.32
N GLN A 361 -15.75 -3.80 -17.18
CA GLN A 361 -16.36 -3.94 -18.51
C GLN A 361 -15.51 -4.85 -19.41
N SER A 362 -14.18 -4.81 -19.24
CA SER A 362 -13.26 -5.70 -19.92
C SER A 362 -12.00 -5.96 -19.09
N VAL A 363 -11.42 -7.14 -19.29
CA VAL A 363 -10.13 -7.56 -18.74
C VAL A 363 -9.24 -7.96 -19.91
N LEU A 364 -8.06 -7.35 -20.00
CA LEU A 364 -7.01 -7.71 -20.95
C LEU A 364 -5.83 -8.30 -20.19
N ILE A 365 -5.56 -9.59 -20.42
CA ILE A 365 -4.42 -10.32 -19.84
C ILE A 365 -3.40 -10.52 -20.95
N GLU A 366 -2.19 -10.00 -20.75
CA GLU A 366 -1.12 -9.98 -21.72
C GLU A 366 0.17 -10.57 -21.14
N TYR A 367 0.71 -11.58 -21.80
CA TYR A 367 2.09 -12.01 -21.62
C TYR A 367 2.97 -11.29 -22.64
N ARG A 368 3.88 -10.46 -22.17
CA ARG A 368 4.76 -9.63 -23.01
C ARG A 368 6.20 -10.13 -22.97
N GLY A 369 6.97 -9.79 -24.00
CA GLY A 369 8.40 -10.11 -24.04
C GLY A 369 9.26 -9.19 -23.19
N ASN A 370 10.56 -9.49 -23.18
CA ASN A 370 11.60 -8.71 -22.55
C ASN A 370 12.34 -7.87 -23.62
N PRO A 371 12.58 -6.57 -23.37
CA PRO A 371 13.20 -5.65 -24.32
C PRO A 371 14.69 -5.93 -24.63
N LEU A 372 15.38 -6.78 -23.85
CA LEU A 372 16.80 -7.08 -24.05
C LEU A 372 17.06 -8.52 -24.50
N SER A 373 16.27 -9.47 -24.03
CA SER A 373 16.54 -10.91 -24.16
C SER A 373 15.28 -11.72 -24.56
N LYS A 374 15.50 -12.99 -24.90
CA LYS A 374 14.42 -13.96 -25.09
C LYS A 374 13.91 -14.42 -23.73
N VAL A 375 12.59 -14.63 -23.65
CA VAL A 375 11.95 -15.14 -22.44
C VAL A 375 11.98 -16.67 -22.42
N VAL A 376 12.15 -17.26 -21.24
CA VAL A 376 11.92 -18.69 -20.99
C VAL A 376 10.49 -18.92 -20.47
N PRO A 377 9.87 -20.09 -20.70
CA PRO A 377 8.55 -20.38 -20.17
C PRO A 377 8.49 -20.20 -18.64
N MET A 378 7.43 -19.57 -18.11
CA MET A 378 7.21 -19.56 -16.66
C MET A 378 7.03 -21.01 -16.17
N PRO A 379 7.64 -21.39 -15.03
CA PRO A 379 7.39 -22.69 -14.43
C PRO A 379 5.94 -22.78 -13.94
N LYS A 380 5.38 -23.99 -13.97
CA LYS A 380 4.06 -24.25 -13.39
C LYS A 380 4.09 -23.98 -11.88
N PHE A 381 3.02 -23.41 -11.38
CA PHE A 381 2.79 -22.95 -10.01
C PHE A 381 3.60 -21.73 -9.57
N LEU A 382 4.29 -21.05 -10.48
CA LEU A 382 4.87 -19.74 -10.20
C LEU A 382 3.81 -18.80 -9.60
N ARG A 383 4.11 -18.19 -8.46
CA ARG A 383 3.26 -17.23 -7.78
C ARG A 383 3.84 -15.84 -7.91
N GLU A 384 3.05 -14.85 -8.28
CA GLU A 384 3.54 -13.48 -8.37
C GLU A 384 2.59 -12.51 -7.70
N LEU A 385 3.19 -11.47 -7.09
CA LEU A 385 2.51 -10.32 -6.53
C LEU A 385 3.02 -9.04 -7.19
N THR A 386 2.12 -8.14 -7.54
CA THR A 386 2.45 -6.78 -7.95
C THR A 386 1.63 -5.76 -7.18
N GLY A 387 2.19 -4.56 -6.96
CA GLY A 387 1.63 -3.57 -6.04
C GLY A 387 1.85 -3.96 -4.58
N ASP A 388 1.19 -3.23 -3.69
CA ASP A 388 1.20 -3.46 -2.24
C ASP A 388 -0.18 -3.17 -1.68
N ALA A 389 -0.73 -4.08 -0.88
CA ALA A 389 -2.02 -3.90 -0.25
C ALA A 389 -1.97 -3.04 1.02
N LYS A 390 -0.77 -2.72 1.53
CA LYS A 390 -0.55 -1.98 2.78
C LYS A 390 0.51 -0.87 2.67
N PRO A 391 0.51 0.00 1.64
CA PRO A 391 1.57 0.97 1.43
C PRO A 391 1.64 2.06 2.49
N THR A 392 0.53 2.41 3.14
CA THR A 392 0.50 3.43 4.20
C THR A 392 1.21 2.91 5.45
N SER A 393 0.94 1.65 5.82
CA SER A 393 1.49 1.05 7.03
C SER A 393 2.89 0.42 6.86
N ARG A 394 3.22 -0.09 5.66
CA ARG A 394 4.51 -0.77 5.38
C ARG A 394 5.49 0.09 4.58
N GLY A 395 5.04 1.24 4.08
CA GLY A 395 5.79 2.10 3.20
C GLY A 395 5.64 1.72 1.71
N PRO A 396 6.01 2.63 0.79
CA PRO A 396 5.57 2.57 -0.60
C PRO A 396 6.45 1.70 -1.50
N ALA A 397 7.40 0.93 -0.96
CA ALA A 397 8.47 0.30 -1.74
C ALA A 397 7.96 -0.66 -2.83
N ASN A 398 6.88 -1.39 -2.52
CA ASN A 398 6.27 -2.33 -3.46
C ASN A 398 5.03 -1.77 -4.17
N ALA A 399 4.54 -0.60 -3.74
CA ALA A 399 3.37 0.03 -4.33
C ALA A 399 3.69 0.61 -5.70
N ARG A 400 2.67 0.65 -6.55
CA ARG A 400 2.80 1.05 -7.96
C ARG A 400 1.67 2.00 -8.32
N SER A 401 1.99 2.98 -9.17
CA SER A 401 0.95 3.75 -9.87
C SER A 401 0.33 2.84 -10.93
N THR A 402 -0.95 2.53 -10.80
CA THR A 402 -1.67 1.58 -11.67
C THR A 402 -2.86 2.21 -12.38
N TRP A 403 -3.35 3.36 -11.92
CA TRP A 403 -4.59 3.94 -12.41
C TRP A 403 -4.37 4.85 -13.61
N THR A 404 -5.28 4.81 -14.56
CA THR A 404 -5.23 5.67 -15.76
C THR A 404 -6.60 5.72 -16.44
N CYS A 405 -6.66 6.37 -17.59
CA CYS A 405 -7.82 6.34 -18.47
C CYS A 405 -7.49 5.57 -19.73
N SER A 406 -8.49 4.98 -20.38
CA SER A 406 -8.28 4.30 -21.66
C SER A 406 -7.55 5.22 -22.64
N GLY A 407 -6.54 4.69 -23.33
CA GLY A 407 -5.62 5.41 -24.24
C GLY A 407 -4.58 6.33 -23.58
N PHE A 408 -4.49 6.34 -22.26
CA PHE A 408 -3.45 7.06 -21.50
C PHE A 408 -2.53 6.10 -20.73
N THR A 409 -2.46 4.83 -21.11
CA THR A 409 -1.73 3.77 -20.39
C THR A 409 -0.21 3.99 -20.27
N GLY A 410 0.36 4.96 -21.00
CA GLY A 410 1.73 5.44 -20.80
C GLY A 410 1.91 6.41 -19.62
N ARG A 411 0.82 6.82 -18.95
CA ARG A 411 0.80 7.70 -17.79
C ARG A 411 -0.11 7.08 -16.72
N LEU A 412 0.52 6.39 -15.78
CA LEU A 412 -0.13 5.78 -14.64
C LEU A 412 -0.11 6.74 -13.44
N SER A 413 -1.10 6.62 -12.59
CA SER A 413 -1.38 7.46 -11.42
C SER A 413 -1.51 6.58 -10.18
N ASP A 414 -1.06 7.10 -9.04
CA ASP A 414 -1.34 6.56 -7.71
C ASP A 414 -2.66 7.11 -7.12
N LYS A 415 -3.39 7.93 -7.89
CA LYS A 415 -4.70 8.51 -7.56
C LYS A 415 -5.80 8.05 -8.51
N TYR A 416 -7.04 8.08 -8.03
CA TYR A 416 -8.24 7.90 -8.83
C TYR A 416 -8.33 8.92 -9.97
N PRO A 417 -8.41 8.49 -11.23
CA PRO A 417 -8.50 9.39 -12.36
C PRO A 417 -9.91 9.96 -12.54
N ILE A 418 -9.97 11.17 -13.09
CA ILE A 418 -11.19 11.68 -13.74
C ILE A 418 -10.92 11.64 -15.23
N CYS A 419 -11.63 10.75 -15.92
CA CYS A 419 -11.39 10.49 -17.32
C CYS A 419 -12.12 11.48 -18.23
N PRO A 420 -11.53 11.81 -19.40
CA PRO A 420 -12.23 12.57 -20.44
C PRO A 420 -13.51 11.84 -20.88
N ALA A 421 -14.46 12.60 -21.42
CA ALA A 421 -15.71 12.02 -21.93
C ALA A 421 -15.43 10.91 -22.95
N GLY A 422 -16.17 9.80 -22.85
CA GLY A 422 -15.99 8.62 -23.69
C GLY A 422 -14.75 7.77 -23.38
N ARG A 423 -14.00 8.06 -22.31
CA ARG A 423 -12.87 7.23 -21.86
C ARG A 423 -13.24 6.46 -20.59
N GLN A 424 -12.74 5.23 -20.51
CA GLN A 424 -12.95 4.33 -19.39
C GLN A 424 -11.90 4.57 -18.31
N VAL A 425 -12.27 4.37 -17.04
CA VAL A 425 -11.29 4.25 -15.96
C VAL A 425 -10.56 2.93 -16.16
N GLN A 426 -9.23 2.95 -16.08
CA GLN A 426 -8.40 1.77 -16.24
C GLN A 426 -7.44 1.57 -15.06
N ARG A 427 -7.22 0.31 -14.73
CA ARG A 427 -6.10 -0.15 -13.88
C ARG A 427 -5.18 -0.97 -14.76
N VAL A 428 -3.90 -0.66 -14.76
CA VAL A 428 -2.85 -1.36 -15.52
C VAL A 428 -1.80 -1.82 -14.52
N GLN A 429 -1.70 -3.13 -14.32
CA GLN A 429 -0.74 -3.75 -13.42
C GLN A 429 0.26 -4.58 -14.21
N ASP A 430 1.53 -4.25 -14.07
CA ASP A 430 2.64 -5.05 -14.57
C ASP A 430 3.18 -5.91 -13.46
N PHE A 431 3.31 -7.20 -13.74
CA PHE A 431 4.03 -8.12 -12.87
C PHE A 431 5.53 -8.07 -13.15
N PRO A 432 6.36 -8.55 -12.21
CA PRO A 432 7.74 -8.90 -12.48
C PRO A 432 7.92 -9.71 -13.78
N GLY A 433 9.04 -9.51 -14.47
CA GLY A 433 9.34 -10.19 -15.76
C GLY A 433 10.65 -10.95 -15.73
N CYS A 434 11.27 -11.06 -14.56
CA CYS A 434 12.52 -11.75 -14.32
C CYS A 434 12.32 -12.74 -13.18
N TRP A 435 12.81 -13.95 -13.35
CA TRP A 435 12.67 -15.06 -12.40
C TRP A 435 14.04 -15.60 -12.01
N ASP A 436 14.23 -16.01 -10.76
CA ASP A 436 15.51 -16.51 -10.24
C ASP A 436 15.99 -17.85 -10.85
N GLY A 437 15.20 -18.45 -11.74
CA GLY A 437 15.52 -19.69 -12.43
C GLY A 437 15.29 -20.96 -11.59
N LYS A 438 14.80 -20.83 -10.35
CA LYS A 438 14.71 -21.95 -9.40
C LYS A 438 13.37 -22.04 -8.67
N ASN A 439 12.89 -20.95 -8.07
CA ASN A 439 11.83 -21.01 -7.07
C ASN A 439 10.49 -20.57 -7.66
N ILE A 440 9.44 -21.37 -7.47
CA ILE A 440 8.07 -21.01 -7.88
C ILE A 440 7.38 -20.07 -6.88
N ASP A 441 7.98 -19.89 -5.70
CA ASP A 441 7.56 -18.97 -4.65
C ASP A 441 8.74 -18.71 -3.69
N SER A 442 8.67 -17.68 -2.86
CA SER A 442 9.63 -17.39 -1.80
C SER A 442 8.93 -17.15 -0.47
N THR A 443 9.65 -17.17 0.66
CA THR A 443 9.05 -16.97 2.00
C THR A 443 8.29 -15.65 2.13
N ASN A 444 8.68 -14.63 1.36
CA ASN A 444 8.01 -13.32 1.30
C ASN A 444 7.17 -13.13 0.02
N HIS A 445 7.03 -14.17 -0.79
CA HIS A 445 6.30 -14.18 -2.07
C HIS A 445 6.80 -13.18 -3.13
N ARG A 446 8.01 -12.64 -2.98
CA ARG A 446 8.55 -11.58 -3.85
C ARG A 446 9.99 -11.80 -4.31
N ASP A 447 10.87 -12.35 -3.46
CA ASP A 447 12.31 -12.43 -3.76
C ASP A 447 12.68 -13.32 -4.96
N HIS A 448 11.82 -14.27 -5.33
CA HIS A 448 12.05 -15.18 -6.45
C HIS A 448 11.75 -14.56 -7.83
N VAL A 449 11.13 -13.38 -7.87
CA VAL A 449 10.85 -12.62 -9.09
C VAL A 449 11.27 -11.15 -8.96
N ALA A 450 11.58 -10.51 -10.08
CA ALA A 450 12.00 -9.12 -10.12
C ALA A 450 11.48 -8.38 -11.35
N PHE A 451 11.27 -7.08 -11.21
CA PHE A 451 11.11 -6.21 -12.38
C PHE A 451 12.46 -6.09 -13.09
N ALA A 452 12.42 -6.11 -14.42
CA ALA A 452 13.58 -5.77 -15.22
C ALA A 452 14.00 -4.32 -14.95
N ASP A 453 15.29 -4.03 -15.12
CA ASP A 453 15.81 -2.67 -14.99
C ASP A 453 15.08 -1.73 -15.97
N PRO A 454 14.50 -0.61 -15.52
CA PRO A 454 13.66 0.23 -16.38
C PRO A 454 14.45 0.97 -17.49
N GLY A 455 15.76 1.16 -17.32
CA GLY A 455 16.60 1.86 -18.30
C GLY A 455 17.13 0.96 -19.40
N THR A 456 17.52 -0.27 -19.05
CA THR A 456 18.19 -1.23 -19.94
C THR A 456 17.28 -2.39 -20.33
N GLY A 457 16.27 -2.70 -19.52
CA GLY A 457 15.43 -3.87 -19.68
C GLY A 457 16.06 -5.20 -19.25
N ALA A 458 17.24 -5.14 -18.61
CA ALA A 458 17.97 -6.32 -18.16
C ALA A 458 17.35 -6.94 -16.91
N CYS A 459 17.41 -8.26 -16.80
CA CYS A 459 17.20 -8.94 -15.54
C CYS A 459 18.42 -8.83 -14.63
N LYS A 460 18.20 -8.81 -13.31
CA LYS A 460 19.29 -8.85 -12.32
C LYS A 460 20.16 -10.10 -12.55
N GLN A 461 21.44 -10.02 -12.21
CA GLN A 461 22.32 -11.19 -12.23
C GLN A 461 21.70 -12.37 -11.45
N GLY A 462 21.72 -13.55 -12.06
CA GLY A 462 21.08 -14.76 -11.53
C GLY A 462 19.60 -14.91 -11.89
N PHE A 463 18.98 -13.89 -12.49
CA PHE A 463 17.60 -13.96 -12.96
C PHE A 463 17.56 -14.12 -14.48
N VAL A 464 16.56 -14.87 -14.94
CA VAL A 464 16.24 -15.09 -16.35
C VAL A 464 14.94 -14.39 -16.71
N ALA A 465 14.84 -13.89 -17.94
CA ALA A 465 13.61 -13.26 -18.41
C ALA A 465 12.51 -14.31 -18.61
N ILE A 466 11.33 -14.05 -18.08
CA ILE A 466 10.09 -14.81 -18.32
C ILE A 466 9.08 -13.88 -19.02
N PRO A 467 8.02 -14.39 -19.67
CA PRO A 467 6.97 -13.52 -20.19
C PRO A 467 6.47 -12.58 -19.09
N GLN A 468 6.48 -11.27 -19.33
CA GLN A 468 5.99 -10.33 -18.33
C GLN A 468 4.47 -10.27 -18.40
N LEU A 469 3.79 -10.69 -17.34
CA LEU A 469 2.34 -10.56 -17.23
C LEU A 469 1.94 -9.09 -17.04
N ARG A 470 0.95 -8.64 -17.80
CA ARG A 470 0.22 -7.39 -17.62
C ARG A 470 -1.27 -7.69 -17.56
N ILE A 471 -1.94 -7.08 -16.59
CA ILE A 471 -3.40 -7.11 -16.49
C ILE A 471 -3.90 -5.68 -16.64
N THR A 472 -4.83 -5.46 -17.57
CA THR A 472 -5.54 -4.19 -17.74
C THR A 472 -7.03 -4.39 -17.50
N LEU A 473 -7.56 -3.72 -16.49
CA LEU A 473 -8.97 -3.73 -16.12
C LEU A 473 -9.59 -2.42 -16.59
N SER A 474 -10.69 -2.48 -17.37
CA SER A 474 -11.40 -1.28 -17.83
C SER A 474 -12.80 -1.24 -17.23
N TYR A 475 -13.20 -0.08 -16.71
CA TYR A 475 -14.47 0.12 -16.04
C TYR A 475 -15.27 1.25 -16.69
N ASP A 476 -16.57 1.00 -16.87
CA ASP A 476 -17.56 2.00 -17.25
C ASP A 476 -18.08 2.73 -16.01
N ILE A 477 -17.22 3.50 -15.36
CA ILE A 477 -17.60 4.36 -14.24
C ILE A 477 -18.17 5.65 -14.80
N PRO A 478 -19.42 6.04 -14.48
CA PRO A 478 -19.99 7.29 -14.95
C PRO A 478 -19.12 8.49 -14.57
N ARG A 479 -18.95 9.44 -15.49
CA ARG A 479 -18.06 10.60 -15.26
C ARG A 479 -18.50 11.43 -14.06
N ASP A 480 -19.80 11.53 -13.79
CA ASP A 480 -20.30 12.26 -12.63
C ASP A 480 -19.91 11.57 -11.31
N VAL A 481 -19.94 10.23 -11.27
CA VAL A 481 -19.41 9.42 -10.15
C VAL A 481 -17.92 9.68 -9.96
N GLN A 482 -17.13 9.74 -11.04
CA GLN A 482 -15.70 10.03 -10.96
C GLN A 482 -15.42 11.42 -10.39
N VAL A 483 -16.09 12.45 -10.91
CA VAL A 483 -15.93 13.84 -10.46
C VAL A 483 -16.37 14.03 -9.01
N LYS A 484 -17.37 13.28 -8.56
CA LYS A 484 -17.85 13.30 -7.17
C LYS A 484 -16.96 12.47 -6.23
N GLY A 485 -15.97 11.74 -6.73
CA GLY A 485 -15.13 10.84 -5.93
C GLY A 485 -15.92 9.69 -5.32
N GLN A 486 -16.93 9.19 -6.03
CA GLN A 486 -17.89 8.19 -5.53
C GLN A 486 -17.53 6.76 -5.92
N TYR A 487 -16.30 6.52 -6.37
CA TYR A 487 -15.80 5.17 -6.60
C TYR A 487 -14.51 4.97 -5.82
N ALA A 488 -14.35 3.75 -5.30
CA ALA A 488 -13.31 3.39 -4.34
C ALA A 488 -12.81 1.98 -4.63
N LEU A 489 -11.55 1.72 -4.30
CA LEU A 489 -10.94 0.41 -4.29
C LEU A 489 -11.27 -0.23 -2.94
N ASP A 490 -11.70 -1.48 -2.96
CA ASP A 490 -11.80 -2.28 -1.73
C ASP A 490 -10.37 -2.54 -1.21
N SER A 491 -10.11 -2.17 0.03
CA SER A 491 -8.77 -2.19 0.62
C SER A 491 -8.87 -2.53 2.10
N PHE A 492 -7.72 -2.85 2.70
CA PHE A 492 -7.61 -2.91 4.15
C PHE A 492 -8.19 -1.63 4.79
N PRO A 493 -8.86 -1.74 5.96
CA PRO A 493 -9.43 -0.58 6.65
C PRO A 493 -8.39 0.52 6.94
N GLU A 494 -7.15 0.16 7.25
CA GLU A 494 -6.09 1.13 7.53
C GLU A 494 -5.62 1.90 6.29
N GLU A 495 -5.90 1.38 5.10
CA GLU A 495 -5.56 2.04 3.85
C GLU A 495 -6.67 2.98 3.36
N ASP A 496 -7.85 3.00 3.99
CA ASP A 496 -8.94 3.95 3.73
C ASP A 496 -9.25 4.15 2.23
N HIS A 497 -9.38 3.04 1.50
CA HIS A 497 -9.60 3.03 0.05
C HIS A 497 -8.53 3.79 -0.74
N ASN A 498 -7.28 3.81 -0.26
CA ASN A 498 -6.18 4.46 -0.94
C ASN A 498 -5.92 3.76 -2.30
N PRO A 499 -6.06 4.45 -3.45
CA PRO A 499 -5.79 3.85 -4.77
C PRO A 499 -4.36 3.35 -4.94
N PHE A 500 -3.41 3.82 -4.13
CA PHE A 500 -2.04 3.34 -4.15
C PHE A 500 -1.84 1.98 -3.47
N SER A 501 -2.86 1.50 -2.73
CA SER A 501 -2.93 0.14 -2.19
C SER A 501 -3.36 -0.92 -3.21
N ASP A 502 -3.52 -0.51 -4.48
CA ASP A 502 -3.85 -1.41 -5.57
C ASP A 502 -2.75 -2.46 -5.78
N HIS A 503 -3.18 -3.69 -6.01
CA HIS A 503 -2.33 -4.85 -6.18
C HIS A 503 -3.04 -5.90 -7.03
N ASN A 504 -2.28 -6.90 -7.45
CA ASN A 504 -2.78 -8.01 -8.22
C ASN A 504 -1.92 -9.24 -7.93
N ASP A 505 -2.56 -10.39 -7.97
CA ASP A 505 -2.00 -11.65 -7.53
C ASP A 505 -2.22 -12.69 -8.63
N PHE A 506 -1.22 -13.53 -8.82
CA PHE A 506 -1.18 -14.48 -9.93
C PHE A 506 -0.64 -15.83 -9.48
N ILE A 507 -1.26 -16.90 -9.99
CA ILE A 507 -0.73 -18.26 -9.91
C ILE A 507 -0.73 -18.87 -11.31
N ASN A 508 0.45 -19.14 -11.86
CA ASN A 508 0.58 -19.83 -13.14
C ASN A 508 0.20 -21.30 -12.98
N VAL A 509 -0.86 -21.77 -13.63
CA VAL A 509 -1.24 -23.20 -13.64
C VAL A 509 -1.18 -23.79 -15.05
N ASN A 510 -0.66 -23.01 -16.01
CA ASN A 510 -0.44 -23.51 -17.36
C ASN A 510 0.47 -24.73 -17.39
N SER A 511 0.17 -25.66 -18.29
CA SER A 511 1.07 -26.77 -18.59
C SER A 511 2.40 -26.25 -19.15
N ALA A 512 3.46 -27.03 -19.01
CA ALA A 512 4.76 -26.71 -19.62
C ALA A 512 4.64 -26.51 -21.14
N GLN A 513 3.79 -27.29 -21.81
CA GLN A 513 3.53 -27.15 -23.24
C GLN A 513 2.83 -25.82 -23.57
N THR A 514 1.86 -25.39 -22.75
CA THR A 514 1.17 -24.11 -22.94
C THR A 514 2.13 -22.95 -22.75
N MET A 515 2.93 -22.94 -21.67
CA MET A 515 3.91 -21.87 -21.45
C MET A 515 5.02 -21.87 -22.52
N GLN A 516 5.40 -23.04 -23.03
CA GLN A 516 6.32 -23.13 -24.17
C GLN A 516 5.74 -22.49 -25.43
N LYS A 517 4.45 -22.71 -25.73
CA LYS A 517 3.76 -22.06 -26.85
C LYS A 517 3.75 -20.53 -26.69
N ILE A 518 3.42 -20.05 -25.48
CA ILE A 518 3.42 -18.62 -25.13
C ILE A 518 4.81 -18.02 -25.35
N ALA A 519 5.85 -18.60 -24.73
CA ALA A 519 7.23 -18.12 -24.85
C ALA A 519 7.72 -18.15 -26.32
N THR A 520 7.41 -19.21 -27.07
CA THR A 520 7.77 -19.29 -28.50
C THR A 520 7.07 -18.21 -29.34
N CYS A 521 5.79 -17.92 -29.09
CA CYS A 521 5.10 -16.82 -29.78
C CYS A 521 5.81 -15.47 -29.52
N ILE A 522 6.05 -15.18 -28.25
CA ILE A 522 6.66 -13.93 -27.78
C ILE A 522 8.08 -13.77 -28.33
N ASN A 523 8.88 -14.83 -28.29
CA ASN A 523 10.25 -14.84 -28.79
C ASN A 523 10.34 -14.68 -30.32
N LYS A 524 9.32 -15.13 -31.05
CA LYS A 524 9.19 -14.92 -32.51
C LYS A 524 8.70 -13.51 -32.88
N GLY A 525 8.43 -12.64 -31.90
CA GLY A 525 7.96 -11.28 -32.17
C GLY A 525 6.51 -11.22 -32.66
N LYS A 526 5.71 -12.28 -32.43
CA LYS A 526 4.33 -12.36 -32.90
C LYS A 526 3.35 -11.84 -31.86
N THR A 527 2.18 -11.41 -32.33
CA THR A 527 1.00 -11.23 -31.48
C THR A 527 0.12 -12.46 -31.62
N CYS A 528 -0.01 -13.23 -30.54
CA CYS A 528 -0.85 -14.41 -30.48
C CYS A 528 -1.97 -14.23 -29.45
N ARG A 529 -2.92 -15.15 -29.48
CA ARG A 529 -4.04 -15.23 -28.56
C ARG A 529 -4.31 -16.66 -28.21
#